data_AF-G0VC63-F1
#
_entry.id   AF-G0VC63-F1
#
_cell.length_a   1.000
_cell.length_b   1.000
_cell.length_c   1.000
_cell.angle_alpha   90.00
_cell.angle_beta   90.00
_cell.angle_gamma   90.00
#
_symmetry.space_group_name_H-M   'P 1'
#
loop_
_entity.id
_entity.type
_entity.pdbx_description
1 polymer ?
#
loop_
_entity_poly.entity_id
_entity_poly.type
_entity_poly.pdbx_seq_one_letter_code
_entity_poly.pdbx_strand_id
1 'polypeptide(L)'
;MTTTTTTTQEDTPRDVRLLHLLLAAQSIHQYEDQVPLQLMDFAHRYARGILKDAMVYNDHSAAGPSDTTTGNTTSATGGAKGLTVEDIRLAIASRTQYQFKPTAPKELLLQLAQERNKKSLPQVMGAWGVRLPPEKYCLTAKDWTLTKDDHTNE
;
A
#
# COMPACT_ATOMS: atom_id res chain seq x y z
N MET A 1 53.54 11.57 -15.91
CA MET A 1 52.52 12.62 -16.11
C MET A 1 51.64 12.12 -17.24
N THR A 2 50.37 11.73 -17.08
CA THR A 2 49.30 12.18 -16.19
C THR A 2 48.31 11.04 -15.93
N THR A 3 47.83 10.98 -14.68
CA THR A 3 46.78 10.13 -14.13
C THR A 3 45.38 10.59 -14.58
N THR A 4 44.44 9.69 -14.91
CA THR A 4 42.98 9.95 -14.75
C THR A 4 42.12 8.66 -14.81
N THR A 5 41.73 8.19 -13.62
CA THR A 5 40.36 7.80 -13.18
C THR A 5 39.63 6.58 -13.77
N THR A 6 39.68 5.45 -13.04
CA THR A 6 38.72 4.31 -13.13
C THR A 6 38.05 4.05 -11.77
N THR A 7 37.49 5.10 -11.14
CA THR A 7 36.87 5.03 -9.80
C THR A 7 35.40 5.44 -9.85
N THR A 8 34.57 4.71 -10.61
CA THR A 8 33.11 4.95 -10.64
C THR A 8 32.27 3.69 -10.40
N GLN A 9 32.89 2.51 -10.24
CA GLN A 9 32.17 1.26 -9.97
C GLN A 9 32.02 0.94 -8.46
N GLU A 10 32.73 1.65 -7.58
CA GLU A 10 32.70 1.41 -6.13
C GLU A 10 31.81 2.37 -5.32
N ASP A 11 31.30 3.45 -5.92
CA ASP A 11 30.57 4.49 -5.17
C ASP A 11 29.05 4.24 -5.09
N THR A 12 28.57 3.08 -5.57
CA THR A 12 27.15 2.71 -5.47
C THR A 12 26.89 2.01 -4.13
N PRO A 13 25.95 2.48 -3.29
CA PRO A 13 25.63 1.85 -2.01
C PRO A 13 25.22 0.38 -2.16
N ARG A 14 25.55 -0.43 -1.14
CA ARG A 14 25.27 -1.88 -1.12
C ARG A 14 23.81 -2.21 -1.42
N ASP A 15 22.89 -1.47 -0.81
CA ASP A 15 21.45 -1.75 -0.91
C ASP A 15 20.90 -1.42 -2.30
N VAL A 16 21.43 -0.40 -2.98
CA VAL A 16 21.09 -0.09 -4.37
C VAL A 16 21.51 -1.23 -5.29
N ARG A 17 22.72 -1.78 -5.10
CA ARG A 17 23.18 -2.94 -5.86
C ARG A 17 22.30 -4.18 -5.63
N LEU A 18 21.82 -4.39 -4.40
CA LEU A 18 20.87 -5.47 -4.10
C LEU A 18 19.51 -5.26 -4.77
N LEU A 19 19.01 -4.02 -4.81
CA LEU A 19 17.77 -3.69 -5.51
C LEU A 19 17.88 -3.91 -7.01
N HIS A 20 19.02 -3.58 -7.63
CA HIS A 20 19.28 -3.90 -9.04
C HIS A 20 19.23 -5.41 -9.30
N LEU A 21 19.81 -6.21 -8.40
CA LEU A 21 19.76 -7.67 -8.49
C LEU A 21 18.34 -8.22 -8.30
N LEU A 22 17.56 -7.63 -7.38
CA LEU A 22 16.17 -8.00 -7.15
C LEU A 22 15.29 -7.71 -8.37
N LEU A 23 15.47 -6.54 -9.01
CA LEU A 23 14.76 -6.17 -10.23
C LEU A 23 15.15 -7.09 -11.40
N ALA A 24 16.43 -7.43 -11.52
CA ALA A 24 16.91 -8.39 -12.51
C ALA A 24 16.30 -9.79 -12.31
N ALA A 25 16.08 -10.23 -11.06
CA ALA A 25 15.43 -11.50 -10.76
C ALA A 25 13.94 -11.54 -11.19
N GLN A 26 13.30 -10.37 -11.31
CA GLN A 26 11.94 -10.22 -11.84
C GLN A 26 11.91 -9.94 -13.35
N SER A 27 13.03 -10.14 -14.06
CA SER A 27 13.19 -9.84 -15.50
C SER A 27 12.97 -8.36 -15.87
N ILE A 28 13.17 -7.44 -14.92
CA ILE A 28 13.08 -5.99 -15.15
C ILE A 28 14.50 -5.46 -15.37
N HIS A 29 14.84 -5.17 -16.63
CA HIS A 29 16.17 -4.70 -17.04
C HIS A 29 16.24 -3.20 -17.37
N GLN A 30 15.09 -2.55 -17.56
CA GLN A 30 14.99 -1.12 -17.83
C GLN A 30 14.15 -0.44 -16.75
N TYR A 31 14.75 0.47 -16.01
CA TYR A 31 14.11 1.33 -15.01
C TYR A 31 14.90 2.65 -14.92
N GLU A 32 14.27 3.67 -14.33
CA GLU A 32 14.92 4.95 -14.07
C GLU A 32 15.80 4.87 -12.82
N ASP A 33 16.91 5.62 -12.82
CA ASP A 33 17.89 5.65 -11.73
C ASP A 33 17.30 6.05 -10.37
N GLN A 34 16.15 6.73 -10.35
CA GLN A 34 15.46 7.15 -9.12
C GLN A 34 14.61 6.05 -8.47
N VAL A 35 14.28 4.97 -9.19
CA VAL A 35 13.40 3.90 -8.69
C VAL A 35 14.00 3.17 -7.47
N PRO A 36 15.28 2.77 -7.46
CA PRO A 36 15.90 2.15 -6.29
C PRO A 36 15.87 3.06 -5.06
N LEU A 37 16.10 4.37 -5.25
CA LEU A 37 16.08 5.35 -4.16
C LEU A 37 14.67 5.49 -3.56
N GLN A 38 13.64 5.57 -4.41
CA GLN A 38 12.25 5.64 -3.96
C GLN A 38 11.83 4.38 -3.19
N LEU A 39 12.25 3.20 -3.66
CA LEU A 39 11.93 1.93 -3.00
C LEU A 39 12.63 1.82 -1.64
N MET A 40 13.85 2.33 -1.51
CA MET A 40 14.59 2.38 -0.25
C MET A 40 13.93 3.34 0.75
N ASP A 41 13.51 4.53 0.33
CA ASP A 41 12.79 5.48 1.20
C ASP A 41 11.44 4.87 1.67
N PHE A 42 10.73 4.19 0.76
CA PHE A 42 9.54 3.43 1.12
C PHE A 42 9.82 2.36 2.19
N ALA A 43 10.84 1.51 1.98
CA ALA A 43 11.19 0.45 2.91
C ALA A 43 11.57 1.00 4.29
N HIS A 44 12.32 2.10 4.33
CA HIS A 44 12.71 2.77 5.57
C HIS A 44 11.50 3.36 6.31
N ARG A 45 10.61 4.09 5.62
CA ARG A 45 9.37 4.63 6.20
C ARG A 45 8.45 3.52 6.70
N TYR A 46 8.33 2.43 5.95
CA TYR A 46 7.52 1.27 6.30
C TYR A 46 8.04 0.57 7.56
N ALA A 47 9.33 0.23 7.60
CA ALA A 47 9.95 -0.43 8.75
C ALA A 47 9.90 0.45 10.01
N ARG A 48 10.17 1.76 9.88
CA ARG A 48 10.06 2.71 11.00
C ARG A 48 8.63 2.78 11.54
N GLY A 49 7.63 2.77 10.66
CA GLY A 49 6.22 2.74 11.05
C GLY A 49 5.86 1.47 11.82
N ILE A 50 6.25 0.30 11.31
CA ILE A 50 6.01 -0.99 11.98
C ILE A 50 6.68 -1.06 13.34
N LEU A 51 7.96 -0.69 13.42
CA LEU A 51 8.70 -0.75 14.68
C LEU A 51 8.09 0.18 15.73
N LYS A 52 7.60 1.36 15.33
CA LYS A 52 6.90 2.27 16.23
C LYS A 52 5.61 1.64 16.77
N ASP A 53 4.81 1.01 15.91
CA ASP A 53 3.56 0.37 16.33
C ASP A 53 3.84 -0.88 17.20
N ALA A 54 4.88 -1.64 16.87
CA ALA A 54 5.32 -2.80 17.66
C ALA A 54 5.84 -2.42 19.05
N MET A 55 6.54 -1.28 19.19
CA MET A 55 6.92 -0.74 20.50
C MET A 55 5.69 -0.46 21.37
N VAL A 56 4.66 0.15 20.77
CA VAL A 56 3.40 0.42 21.48
C VAL A 56 2.73 -0.88 21.92
N TYR A 57 2.66 -1.91 21.07
CA TYR A 57 2.10 -3.21 21.45
C TYR A 57 2.90 -3.92 22.55
N ASN A 58 4.22 -3.82 22.49
CA ASN A 58 5.08 -4.37 23.53
C ASN A 58 4.84 -3.68 24.89
N ASP A 59 4.69 -2.34 24.91
CA ASP A 59 4.34 -1.58 26.13
C ASP A 59 2.97 -1.98 26.68
N HIS A 60 1.98 -2.20 25.81
CA HIS A 60 0.66 -2.71 26.21
C HIS A 60 0.74 -4.13 26.79
N SER A 61 1.61 -4.99 26.25
CA SER A 61 1.81 -6.35 26.77
C SER A 61 2.52 -6.35 28.13
N ALA A 62 3.36 -5.35 28.41
CA ALA A 62 4.07 -5.19 29.67
C ALA A 62 3.18 -4.66 30.82
N ALA A 63 2.01 -4.09 30.50
CA ALA A 63 1.03 -3.60 31.47
C ALA A 63 -0.10 -4.61 31.78
N GLY A 64 -0.21 -5.70 31.01
CA GLY A 64 -1.19 -6.75 31.24
C GLY A 64 -0.76 -7.75 32.34
N PRO A 65 -1.69 -8.51 32.94
CA PRO A 65 -1.35 -9.54 33.90
C PRO A 65 -0.64 -10.68 33.15
N SER A 66 0.69 -10.67 33.11
CA SER A 66 1.46 -11.73 32.51
C SER A 66 1.30 -13.00 33.35
N ASP A 67 0.44 -13.88 32.86
CA ASP A 67 0.34 -15.29 33.23
C ASP A 67 1.75 -15.87 33.38
N THR A 68 2.06 -16.25 34.61
CA THR A 68 3.40 -16.57 35.11
C THR A 68 3.80 -18.03 34.82
N THR A 69 3.20 -18.67 33.80
CA THR A 69 3.11 -20.14 33.77
C THR A 69 3.79 -20.83 32.58
N THR A 70 4.60 -20.16 31.76
CA THR A 70 5.45 -20.89 30.80
C THR A 70 6.80 -20.21 30.64
N GLY A 71 7.83 -20.89 31.16
CA GLY A 71 9.16 -20.36 31.33
C GLY A 71 9.90 -20.05 30.03
N ASN A 72 10.47 -18.86 29.97
CA ASN A 72 11.87 -18.70 29.59
C ASN A 72 12.44 -17.47 30.32
N THR A 73 13.69 -17.61 30.71
CA THR A 73 14.38 -16.96 31.82
C THR A 73 14.93 -15.57 31.51
N THR A 74 15.07 -14.78 32.58
CA THR A 74 15.99 -13.63 32.77
C THR A 74 15.75 -12.35 31.96
N SER A 75 14.85 -11.49 32.44
CA SER A 75 15.21 -10.13 32.91
C SER A 75 14.07 -9.53 33.74
N ALA A 76 14.04 -9.83 35.02
CA ALA A 76 13.27 -9.07 36.00
C ALA A 76 14.04 -7.79 36.34
N THR A 77 13.90 -6.76 35.51
CA THR A 77 14.21 -5.37 35.87
C THR A 77 13.18 -4.50 35.15
N GLY A 78 12.48 -3.65 35.89
CA GLY A 78 11.26 -2.99 35.44
C GLY A 78 11.38 -2.22 34.12
N GLY A 79 10.34 -2.35 33.30
CA GLY A 79 10.12 -1.58 32.07
C GLY A 79 10.75 -2.23 30.84
N ALA A 80 9.91 -2.58 29.87
CA ALA A 80 10.25 -3.15 28.56
C ALA A 80 10.74 -4.61 28.58
N LYS A 81 9.77 -5.53 28.49
CA LYS A 81 9.95 -6.77 27.74
C LYS A 81 10.61 -6.42 26.38
N GLY A 82 11.67 -7.12 25.97
CA GLY A 82 12.29 -6.85 24.67
C GLY A 82 11.29 -7.05 23.53
N LEU A 83 11.36 -6.26 22.45
CA LEU A 83 10.48 -6.41 21.29
C LEU A 83 10.46 -7.87 20.82
N THR A 84 9.29 -8.49 20.81
CA THR A 84 9.13 -9.87 20.36
C THR A 84 8.68 -9.94 18.92
N VAL A 85 8.87 -11.10 18.29
CA VAL A 85 8.42 -11.36 16.91
C VAL A 85 6.88 -11.25 16.81
N GLU A 86 6.15 -11.57 17.88
CA GLU A 86 4.69 -11.48 17.91
C GLU A 86 4.20 -10.02 17.87
N ASP A 87 4.90 -9.10 18.53
CA ASP A 87 4.57 -7.67 18.49
C ASP A 87 4.74 -7.11 17.05
N ILE A 88 5.79 -7.55 16.35
CA ILE A 88 6.04 -7.19 14.95
C ILE A 88 4.98 -7.82 14.03
N ARG A 89 4.60 -9.08 14.23
CA ARG A 89 3.55 -9.75 13.47
C ARG A 89 2.21 -9.03 13.61
N LEU A 90 1.85 -8.62 14.82
CA LEU A 90 0.63 -7.87 15.08
C LEU A 90 0.66 -6.48 14.41
N ALA A 91 1.79 -5.79 14.47
CA ALA A 91 2.01 -4.51 13.78
C ALA A 91 1.83 -4.64 12.26
N ILE A 92 2.43 -5.65 11.64
CA ILE A 92 2.26 -5.91 10.20
C ILE A 92 0.81 -6.27 9.86
N ALA A 93 0.16 -7.12 10.67
CA ALA A 93 -1.22 -7.53 10.44
C ALA A 93 -2.19 -6.34 10.46
N SER A 94 -2.01 -5.42 11.42
CA SER A 94 -2.85 -4.21 11.53
C SER A 94 -2.75 -3.29 10.30
N ARG A 95 -1.55 -3.14 9.72
CA ARG A 95 -1.34 -2.31 8.50
C ARG A 95 -1.82 -2.97 7.22
N THR A 96 -1.69 -4.30 7.15
CA THR A 96 -2.08 -5.08 5.96
C THR A 96 -3.57 -4.97 5.65
N GLN A 97 -4.41 -4.71 6.66
CA GLN A 97 -5.85 -4.58 6.50
C GLN A 97 -6.29 -3.40 5.61
N TYR A 98 -5.50 -2.33 5.53
CA TYR A 98 -5.91 -1.11 4.80
C TYR A 98 -4.87 -0.57 3.80
N GLN A 99 -3.59 -0.96 3.90
CA GLN A 99 -2.53 -0.42 3.01
C GLN A 99 -2.20 -1.34 1.83
N PHE A 100 -2.21 -2.65 2.05
CA PHE A 100 -1.77 -3.62 1.04
C PHE A 100 -2.95 -4.30 0.38
N LYS A 101 -2.76 -4.66 -0.90
CA LYS A 101 -3.75 -5.43 -1.63
C LYS A 101 -3.84 -6.82 -0.99
N PRO A 102 -4.98 -7.20 -0.38
CA PRO A 102 -5.12 -8.55 0.13
C PRO A 102 -5.13 -9.55 -1.03
N THR A 103 -4.88 -10.82 -0.72
CA THR A 103 -5.13 -11.91 -1.66
C THR A 103 -6.55 -11.77 -2.23
N ALA A 104 -6.67 -11.83 -3.56
CA ALA A 104 -7.92 -11.54 -4.25
C ALA A 104 -9.08 -12.40 -3.68
N PRO A 105 -10.13 -11.79 -3.09
CA PRO A 105 -11.20 -12.55 -2.46
C PRO A 105 -12.15 -13.10 -3.52
N LYS A 106 -11.79 -14.27 -4.08
CA LYS A 106 -12.51 -14.92 -5.19
C LYS A 106 -13.98 -15.18 -4.86
N GLU A 107 -14.28 -15.66 -3.65
CA GLU A 107 -15.64 -15.99 -3.23
C GLU A 107 -16.52 -14.74 -3.15
N LEU A 108 -16.01 -13.66 -2.56
CA LEU A 108 -16.70 -12.37 -2.50
C LEU A 108 -16.99 -11.83 -3.91
N LEU A 109 -16.00 -11.87 -4.80
CA LEU A 109 -16.17 -11.43 -6.19
C LEU A 109 -17.15 -12.31 -6.96
N LEU A 110 -17.16 -13.62 -6.71
CA LEU A 110 -18.07 -14.55 -7.35
C LEU A 110 -19.51 -14.35 -6.87
N GLN A 111 -19.73 -14.12 -5.58
CA GLN A 111 -21.03 -13.75 -5.04
C GLN A 111 -21.53 -12.42 -5.62
N LEU A 112 -20.67 -11.40 -5.66
CA LEU A 112 -21.01 -10.10 -6.26
C LEU A 112 -21.35 -10.25 -7.74
N ALA A 113 -20.57 -11.05 -8.48
CA ALA A 113 -20.85 -11.33 -9.88
C ALA A 113 -22.19 -12.06 -10.06
N GLN A 114 -22.52 -13.04 -9.22
CA GLN A 114 -23.82 -13.70 -9.25
C GLN A 114 -24.96 -12.72 -8.98
N GLU A 115 -24.84 -11.83 -7.99
CA GLU A 115 -25.85 -10.81 -7.70
C GLU A 115 -26.05 -9.83 -8.86
N ARG A 116 -24.97 -9.39 -9.51
CA ARG A 116 -25.04 -8.47 -10.66
C ARG A 116 -25.55 -9.14 -11.93
N ASN A 117 -25.13 -10.38 -12.18
CA ASN A 117 -25.50 -11.13 -13.37
C ASN A 117 -26.94 -11.68 -13.31
N LYS A 118 -27.63 -11.61 -12.17
CA LYS A 118 -29.07 -11.91 -12.07
C LYS A 118 -29.93 -11.00 -12.94
N LYS A 119 -29.47 -9.77 -13.24
CA LYS A 119 -30.22 -8.85 -14.10
C LYS A 119 -29.94 -9.18 -15.56
N SER A 120 -30.97 -9.62 -16.27
CA SER A 120 -30.91 -9.84 -17.71
C SER A 120 -30.45 -8.59 -18.46
N LEU A 121 -29.80 -8.81 -19.60
CA LEU A 121 -29.33 -7.73 -20.46
C LEU A 121 -30.51 -6.85 -20.94
N PRO A 122 -30.32 -5.53 -21.03
CA PRO A 122 -31.35 -4.64 -21.60
C PRO A 122 -31.52 -4.90 -23.09
N GLN A 123 -32.72 -4.61 -23.61
CA GLN A 123 -33.00 -4.68 -25.05
C GLN A 123 -32.11 -3.68 -25.81
N VAL A 124 -31.42 -4.17 -26.84
CA VAL A 124 -30.55 -3.36 -27.70
C VAL A 124 -31.34 -3.00 -28.97
N MET A 125 -31.37 -1.72 -29.35
CA MET A 125 -31.98 -1.26 -30.60
C MET A 125 -31.14 -1.72 -31.79
N GLY A 126 -31.75 -2.28 -32.84
CA GLY A 126 -31.07 -2.81 -34.03
C GLY A 126 -30.47 -1.75 -34.96
N ALA A 127 -30.27 -0.52 -34.50
CA ALA A 127 -29.62 0.53 -35.28
C ALA A 127 -28.10 0.39 -35.16
N TRP A 128 -27.39 0.52 -36.27
CA TRP A 128 -25.93 0.59 -36.26
C TRP A 128 -25.48 1.91 -35.62
N GLY A 129 -24.88 1.84 -34.43
CA GLY A 129 -24.35 3.03 -33.74
C GLY A 129 -24.12 2.83 -32.24
N VAL A 130 -23.53 3.83 -31.59
CA VAL A 130 -23.31 3.85 -30.14
C VAL A 130 -24.52 4.44 -29.43
N ARG A 131 -25.08 3.72 -28.47
CA ARG A 131 -26.18 4.20 -27.63
C ARG A 131 -25.65 5.05 -26.48
N LEU A 132 -25.76 6.36 -26.60
CA LEU A 132 -25.47 7.27 -25.50
C LEU A 132 -26.56 7.16 -24.40
N PRO A 133 -26.20 7.34 -23.12
CA PRO A 133 -27.17 7.60 -22.06
C PRO A 133 -28.04 8.84 -22.38
N PRO A 134 -29.21 9.00 -21.74
CA PRO A 134 -30.00 10.22 -21.85
C PRO A 134 -29.15 11.48 -21.62
N GLU A 135 -29.47 12.58 -22.30
CA GLU A 135 -28.65 13.80 -22.31
C GLU A 135 -28.34 14.34 -20.90
N LYS A 136 -29.28 14.20 -19.95
CA LYS A 136 -29.08 14.55 -18.54
C LYS A 136 -27.95 13.77 -17.82
N TYR A 137 -27.60 12.59 -18.31
CA TYR A 137 -26.48 11.76 -17.85
C TYR A 137 -25.29 11.79 -18.82
N CYS A 138 -25.39 12.58 -19.89
CA CYS A 138 -24.29 12.83 -20.80
C CYS A 138 -23.54 14.07 -20.28
N LEU A 139 -22.23 13.94 -20.10
CA LEU A 139 -21.36 15.10 -19.87
C LEU A 139 -21.21 15.84 -21.20
N THR A 140 -22.26 16.59 -21.59
CA THR A 140 -22.13 17.60 -22.63
C THR A 140 -21.24 18.70 -22.06
N ALA A 141 -20.19 19.03 -22.79
CA ALA A 141 -19.23 20.08 -22.43
C ALA A 141 -19.93 21.45 -22.44
N LYS A 142 -20.76 21.70 -21.41
CA LYS A 142 -21.28 23.01 -21.09
C LYS A 142 -20.15 23.75 -20.38
N ASP A 143 -19.81 24.93 -20.90
CA ASP A 143 -18.92 25.85 -20.19
C ASP A 143 -19.48 26.08 -18.77
N TRP A 144 -18.62 25.93 -17.76
CA TRP A 144 -19.01 26.09 -16.37
C TRP A 144 -19.21 27.58 -16.09
N THR A 145 -20.43 28.07 -16.28
CA THR A 145 -20.82 29.45 -15.94
C THR A 145 -21.56 29.45 -14.61
N LEU A 146 -21.01 30.16 -13.62
CA LEU A 146 -21.67 30.38 -12.34
C LEU A 146 -22.73 31.47 -12.56
N THR A 147 -24.00 31.09 -12.74
CA THR A 147 -25.10 32.06 -12.75
C THR A 147 -25.18 32.71 -11.37
N LYS A 148 -24.98 34.04 -11.33
CA LYS A 148 -24.85 34.87 -10.11
C LYS A 148 -26.18 35.09 -9.37
N ASP A 149 -27.22 34.32 -9.69
CA ASP A 149 -28.61 34.62 -9.32
C ASP A 149 -29.08 33.91 -8.03
N ASP A 150 -28.23 33.09 -7.39
CA ASP A 150 -28.58 32.38 -6.14
C ASP A 150 -28.47 33.25 -4.86
N HIS A 151 -28.31 34.58 -4.97
CA HIS A 151 -28.13 35.48 -3.82
C HIS A 151 -29.08 36.68 -3.70
N THR A 152 -30.16 36.78 -4.48
CA THR A 152 -31.15 37.86 -4.29
C THR A 152 -32.56 37.30 -4.15
N ASN A 153 -32.90 36.83 -2.95
CA ASN A 153 -34.26 36.79 -2.47
C ASN A 153 -34.30 37.35 -1.04
N GLU A 154 -34.30 38.68 -0.96
CA GLU A 154 -34.89 39.47 0.13
C GLU A 154 -35.68 40.62 -0.51
#